data_AF-A0A429MK72-F1
#
_entry.id   AF-A0A429MK72-F1
#
_cell.length_a   1.000
_cell.length_b   1.000
_cell.length_c   1.000
_cell.angle_alpha   90.00
_cell.angle_beta   90.00
_cell.angle_gamma   90.00
#
_symmetry.space_group_name_H-M   'P 1'
#
loop_
_entity.id
_entity.type
_entity.pdbx_description
1 polymer ?
#
loop_
_entity_poly.entity_id
_entity_poly.type
_entity_poly.pdbx_seq_one_letter_code
_entity_poly.pdbx_strand_id
1 'polypeptide(L)'
;HPCYKSRVGFSLQDNVRYGVEFAQPIALVWLAVHQDIVATKHSEDIEPDLFFKEQLNSQDQELFLQHLSDRDLKADEYIWIPVHPWQWENHLISIFAEEILNGKIVYLGQSQDRYLAQQSLRTMTNLQHPEKPYIKLSMSLTNTSSSRVLAKHTVMNGPIITDWLQRLIKQSKTAQELDFAVLREVYGLSVDFTKLPKSHAQQAYGTIGCLWRESVHQYLREGEDAIPLNGVSHIQKDGQALIGPWLQQYGVESWTRQLLKVVITPLIHLLFAEGIATESHGQNIILVHKQGWPTRVLLKDFHDGVRYSPAHLAHPELAPELDQLPPEHAKTNSMSFILTDDLNGIRDFSCA
;
A
#
# COMPACT_ATOMS: atom_id res chain seq x y z
N HIS A 1 13.25 13.70 9.04
CA HIS A 1 12.93 13.15 10.39
C HIS A 1 14.20 12.66 11.08
N PRO A 2 14.61 13.21 12.24
CA PRO A 2 15.78 12.73 12.98
C PRO A 2 15.65 11.27 13.43
N CYS A 3 14.45 10.87 13.86
CA CYS A 3 14.14 9.50 14.27
C CYS A 3 13.45 8.72 13.12
N TYR A 4 14.22 8.39 12.07
CA TYR A 4 13.70 7.77 10.83
C TYR A 4 13.55 6.24 10.91
N LYS A 5 14.02 5.60 11.99
CA LYS A 5 13.93 4.14 12.24
C LYS A 5 13.44 3.82 13.65
N SER A 6 12.51 4.61 14.20
CA SER A 6 12.05 4.45 15.59
C SER A 6 11.49 3.06 15.88
N ARG A 7 10.71 2.48 14.94
CA ARG A 7 10.14 1.12 15.00
C ARG A 7 9.60 0.74 16.40
N VAL A 8 8.89 1.66 17.04
CA VAL A 8 8.39 1.47 18.40
C VAL A 8 7.38 0.33 18.40
N GLY A 9 7.69 -0.73 19.12
CA GLY A 9 6.97 -2.02 19.12
C GLY A 9 7.90 -3.21 18.85
N PHE A 10 8.97 -3.03 18.07
CA PHE A 10 9.93 -4.10 17.80
C PHE A 10 10.92 -4.31 18.94
N SER A 11 11.13 -5.58 19.32
CA SER A 11 12.33 -6.00 20.02
C SER A 11 13.55 -6.00 19.06
N LEU A 12 14.75 -6.20 19.60
CA LEU A 12 15.95 -6.38 18.77
C LEU A 12 15.84 -7.61 17.85
N GLN A 13 15.20 -8.68 18.32
CA GLN A 13 14.99 -9.90 17.54
C GLN A 13 13.98 -9.66 16.41
N ASP A 14 12.89 -8.94 16.70
CA ASP A 14 11.92 -8.54 15.66
C ASP A 14 12.59 -7.68 14.60
N ASN A 15 13.47 -6.76 15.01
CA ASN A 15 14.18 -5.90 14.08
C ASN A 15 15.11 -6.69 13.15
N VAL A 16 15.77 -7.74 13.64
CA VAL A 16 16.58 -8.64 12.79
C VAL A 16 15.69 -9.44 11.84
N ARG A 17 14.54 -9.92 12.32
CA ARG A 17 13.63 -10.78 11.55
C ARG A 17 12.82 -10.03 10.49
N TYR A 18 12.39 -8.80 10.79
CA TYR A 18 11.44 -8.04 9.98
C TYR A 18 11.96 -6.69 9.49
N GLY A 19 13.16 -6.28 9.92
CA GLY A 19 13.79 -5.05 9.43
C GLY A 19 14.21 -5.17 7.97
N VAL A 20 13.83 -4.18 7.16
CA VAL A 20 14.10 -4.15 5.71
C VAL A 20 15.57 -4.30 5.35
N GLU A 21 16.47 -3.86 6.23
CA GLU A 21 17.92 -3.89 6.03
C GLU A 21 18.50 -5.30 6.04
N PHE A 22 17.81 -6.26 6.65
CA PHE A 22 18.27 -7.64 6.76
C PHE A 22 17.72 -8.53 5.65
N ALA A 23 16.76 -8.02 4.86
CA ALA A 23 16.15 -8.71 3.72
C ALA A 23 15.80 -10.18 4.01
N GLN A 24 15.31 -10.46 5.22
CA GLN A 24 14.96 -11.82 5.62
C GLN A 24 13.64 -12.23 4.96
N PRO A 25 13.57 -13.43 4.34
CA PRO A 25 12.32 -13.94 3.79
C PRO A 25 11.26 -14.18 4.89
N ILE A 26 10.05 -13.69 4.66
CA ILE A 26 8.92 -13.75 5.61
C ILE A 26 7.82 -14.63 5.02
N ALA A 27 7.32 -15.59 5.79
CA ALA A 27 6.10 -16.32 5.48
C ALA A 27 4.90 -15.56 6.08
N LEU A 28 3.92 -15.20 5.26
CA LEU A 28 2.71 -14.53 5.75
C LEU A 28 1.79 -15.53 6.43
N VAL A 29 1.16 -15.11 7.54
CA VAL A 29 0.09 -15.87 8.19
C VAL A 29 -1.20 -15.65 7.42
N TRP A 30 -1.98 -16.70 7.22
CA TRP A 30 -3.31 -16.62 6.61
C TRP A 30 -4.39 -16.93 7.64
N LEU A 31 -5.44 -16.11 7.64
CA LEU A 31 -6.60 -16.27 8.51
C LEU A 31 -7.85 -16.45 7.64
N ALA A 32 -8.72 -17.40 7.98
CA ALA A 32 -10.09 -17.41 7.51
C ALA A 32 -10.93 -16.56 8.48
N VAL A 33 -11.51 -15.47 8.00
CA VAL A 33 -12.32 -14.54 8.78
C VAL A 33 -13.74 -14.59 8.26
N HIS A 34 -14.69 -14.84 9.15
CA HIS A 34 -16.10 -14.98 8.78
C HIS A 34 -16.62 -13.71 8.09
N GLN A 35 -17.31 -13.89 6.97
CA GLN A 35 -17.72 -12.79 6.08
C GLN A 35 -18.51 -11.67 6.79
N ASP A 36 -19.33 -12.01 7.79
CA ASP A 36 -20.10 -11.05 8.60
C ASP A 36 -19.26 -9.89 9.14
N ILE A 37 -17.99 -10.12 9.51
CA ILE A 37 -17.12 -9.11 10.12
C ILE A 37 -16.05 -8.56 9.16
N VAL A 38 -16.12 -8.92 7.87
CA VAL A 38 -15.17 -8.46 6.85
C VAL A 38 -15.80 -7.37 5.99
N ALA A 39 -15.01 -6.36 5.67
CA ALA A 39 -15.28 -5.40 4.61
C ALA A 39 -14.33 -5.68 3.44
N THR A 40 -14.88 -5.68 2.23
CA THR A 40 -14.15 -5.93 0.99
C THR A 40 -14.43 -4.83 -0.02
N LYS A 41 -13.39 -4.45 -0.77
CA LYS A 41 -13.53 -3.59 -1.95
C LYS A 41 -12.48 -4.01 -2.97
N HIS A 42 -12.81 -3.95 -4.25
CA HIS A 42 -11.90 -4.23 -5.34
C HIS A 42 -12.15 -3.27 -6.50
N SER A 43 -11.20 -3.21 -7.41
CA SER A 43 -11.32 -2.45 -8.66
C SER A 43 -12.42 -3.02 -9.55
N GLU A 44 -12.99 -2.16 -10.40
CA GLU A 44 -14.11 -2.51 -11.30
C GLU A 44 -13.75 -3.64 -12.29
N ASP A 45 -12.48 -3.76 -12.67
CA ASP A 45 -11.96 -4.74 -13.63
C ASP A 45 -11.50 -6.06 -12.99
N ILE A 46 -11.67 -6.22 -11.68
CA ILE A 46 -11.23 -7.41 -10.95
C ILE A 46 -12.41 -8.34 -10.65
N GLU A 47 -12.30 -9.59 -11.12
CA GLU A 47 -13.15 -10.70 -10.69
C GLU A 47 -12.59 -11.31 -9.38
N PRO A 48 -13.28 -11.16 -8.24
CA PRO A 48 -12.71 -11.46 -6.92
C PRO A 48 -12.18 -12.89 -6.74
N ASP A 49 -12.97 -13.89 -7.14
CA ASP A 49 -12.61 -15.30 -6.93
C ASP A 49 -11.39 -15.70 -7.77
N LEU A 50 -11.28 -15.18 -8.99
CA LEU A 50 -10.15 -15.42 -9.87
C LEU A 50 -8.90 -14.72 -9.33
N PHE A 51 -9.02 -13.43 -8.99
CA PHE A 51 -7.91 -12.67 -8.43
C PHE A 51 -7.36 -13.31 -7.17
N PHE A 52 -8.25 -13.71 -6.26
CA PHE A 52 -7.86 -14.32 -4.99
C PHE A 52 -7.17 -15.67 -5.20
N LYS A 53 -7.70 -16.52 -6.10
CA LYS A 53 -7.09 -17.81 -6.44
C LYS A 53 -5.67 -17.66 -6.97
N GLU A 54 -5.36 -16.59 -7.70
CA GLU A 54 -4.00 -16.32 -8.19
C GLU A 54 -3.00 -15.89 -7.09
N GLN A 55 -3.50 -15.44 -5.93
CA GLN A 55 -2.64 -14.99 -4.82
C GLN A 55 -2.08 -16.15 -3.99
N LEU A 56 -2.67 -17.35 -4.10
CA LEU A 56 -2.24 -18.55 -3.37
C LEU A 56 -1.72 -19.60 -4.34
N ASN A 57 -0.70 -20.34 -3.92
CA ASN A 57 -0.31 -21.56 -4.63
C ASN A 57 -1.30 -22.70 -4.29
N SER A 58 -1.35 -23.72 -5.15
CA SER A 58 -2.31 -24.82 -5.01
C SER A 58 -2.14 -25.61 -3.69
N GLN A 59 -0.91 -25.74 -3.17
CA GLN A 59 -0.65 -26.43 -1.91
C GLN A 59 -1.23 -25.67 -0.72
N ASP A 60 -1.02 -24.35 -0.65
CA ASP A 60 -1.59 -23.50 0.39
C ASP A 60 -3.12 -23.54 0.31
N GLN A 61 -3.69 -23.49 -0.89
CA GLN A 61 -5.14 -23.58 -1.08
C GLN A 61 -5.73 -24.90 -0.57
N GLU A 62 -5.12 -26.04 -0.92
CA GLU A 62 -5.55 -27.37 -0.44
C GLU A 62 -5.41 -27.49 1.09
N LEU A 63 -4.29 -27.04 1.65
CA LEU A 63 -4.03 -27.07 3.08
C LEU A 63 -5.05 -26.22 3.86
N PHE A 64 -5.35 -25.01 3.38
CA PHE A 64 -6.27 -24.11 4.03
C PHE A 64 -7.71 -24.61 3.96
N LEU A 65 -8.13 -25.22 2.84
CA LEU A 65 -9.41 -25.90 2.74
C LEU A 65 -9.51 -27.09 3.70
N GLN A 66 -8.45 -27.89 3.81
CA GLN A 66 -8.42 -29.01 4.77
C GLN A 66 -8.57 -28.51 6.20
N HIS A 67 -7.89 -27.41 6.59
CA HIS A 67 -8.01 -26.83 7.92
C HIS A 67 -9.43 -26.35 8.27
N LEU A 68 -10.21 -25.88 7.29
CA LEU A 68 -11.61 -25.54 7.50
C LEU A 68 -12.49 -26.78 7.58
N SER A 69 -12.25 -27.77 6.70
CA SER A 69 -12.98 -29.03 6.70
C SER A 69 -12.79 -29.84 8.00
N ASP A 70 -11.58 -29.85 8.56
CA ASP A 70 -11.27 -30.54 9.83
C ASP A 70 -12.03 -29.96 11.03
N ARG A 71 -12.61 -28.76 10.87
CA ARG A 71 -13.40 -28.04 11.88
C ARG A 71 -14.89 -27.99 11.55
N ASP A 72 -15.33 -28.74 10.53
CA ASP A 72 -16.70 -28.71 10.02
C ASP A 72 -17.17 -27.29 9.60
N LEU A 73 -16.23 -26.44 9.17
CA LEU A 73 -16.51 -25.08 8.71
C LEU A 73 -16.63 -25.05 7.19
N LYS A 74 -17.63 -24.32 6.67
CA LYS A 74 -17.81 -24.16 5.23
C LYS A 74 -16.95 -23.02 4.70
N ALA A 75 -16.14 -23.29 3.68
CA ALA A 75 -15.19 -22.31 3.17
C ALA A 75 -15.84 -21.04 2.57
N ASP A 76 -17.06 -21.15 2.04
CA ASP A 76 -17.82 -20.05 1.46
C ASP A 76 -18.36 -19.04 2.50
N GLU A 77 -18.36 -19.39 3.79
CA GLU A 77 -18.73 -18.49 4.88
C GLU A 77 -17.54 -17.60 5.35
N TYR A 78 -16.33 -17.83 4.81
CA TYR A 78 -15.10 -17.18 5.24
C TYR A 78 -14.37 -16.48 4.10
N ILE A 79 -13.80 -15.33 4.43
CA ILE A 79 -12.85 -14.61 3.57
C ILE A 79 -11.45 -14.82 4.13
N TRP A 80 -10.51 -15.18 3.26
CA TRP A 80 -9.13 -15.45 3.67
C TRP A 80 -8.29 -14.19 3.57
N ILE A 81 -7.66 -13.79 4.68
CA ILE A 81 -6.91 -12.53 4.80
C ILE A 81 -5.46 -12.86 5.19
N PRO A 82 -4.46 -12.40 4.42
CA PRO A 82 -3.07 -12.49 4.85
C PRO A 82 -2.80 -11.44 5.93
N VAL A 83 -2.02 -11.81 6.93
CA VAL A 83 -1.57 -10.92 8.00
C VAL A 83 -0.07 -11.11 8.24
N HIS A 84 0.58 -10.02 8.67
CA HIS A 84 2.00 -10.08 8.99
C HIS A 84 2.21 -10.99 10.23
N PRO A 85 3.19 -11.92 10.24
CA PRO A 85 3.38 -12.85 11.36
C PRO A 85 3.63 -12.13 12.69
N TRP A 86 4.43 -11.06 12.71
CA TRP A 86 4.59 -10.22 13.90
C TRP A 86 3.26 -9.64 14.42
N GLN A 87 2.38 -9.19 13.51
CA GLN A 87 1.09 -8.63 13.88
C GLN A 87 0.21 -9.71 14.51
N TRP A 88 0.19 -10.90 13.92
CA TRP A 88 -0.52 -12.07 14.45
C TRP A 88 -0.06 -12.41 15.88
N GLU A 89 1.24 -12.63 16.06
CA GLU A 89 1.83 -13.11 17.32
C GLU A 89 1.72 -12.08 18.46
N ASN A 90 1.87 -10.78 18.16
CA ASN A 90 1.99 -9.74 19.20
C ASN A 90 0.68 -9.00 19.50
N HIS A 91 -0.29 -9.04 18.58
CA HIS A 91 -1.52 -8.25 18.71
C HIS A 91 -2.79 -9.03 18.45
N LEU A 92 -2.87 -9.78 17.35
CA LEU A 92 -4.18 -10.29 16.91
C LEU A 92 -4.72 -11.39 17.81
N ILE A 93 -3.86 -12.30 18.31
CA ILE A 93 -4.30 -13.38 19.20
C ILE A 93 -5.00 -12.84 20.45
N SER A 94 -4.49 -11.74 21.03
CA SER A 94 -5.07 -11.16 22.25
C SER A 94 -6.30 -10.30 21.97
N ILE A 95 -6.30 -9.51 20.90
CA ILE A 95 -7.41 -8.62 20.53
C ILE A 95 -8.65 -9.44 20.12
N PHE A 96 -8.45 -10.52 19.37
CA PHE A 96 -9.51 -11.30 18.75
C PHE A 96 -9.74 -12.66 19.43
N ALA A 97 -9.41 -12.78 20.72
CA ALA A 97 -9.55 -14.03 21.45
C ALA A 97 -11.01 -14.56 21.42
N GLU A 98 -12.00 -13.67 21.51
CA GLU A 98 -13.42 -14.01 21.44
C GLU A 98 -13.81 -14.54 20.05
N GLU A 99 -13.39 -13.87 18.98
CA GLU A 99 -13.66 -14.27 17.60
C GLU A 99 -12.95 -15.58 17.24
N ILE A 100 -11.76 -15.82 17.77
CA ILE A 100 -11.03 -17.07 17.60
C ILE A 100 -11.77 -18.22 18.30
N LEU A 101 -12.20 -18.03 19.55
CA LEU A 101 -12.92 -19.05 20.31
C LEU A 101 -14.27 -19.40 19.68
N ASN A 102 -14.97 -18.41 19.12
CA ASN A 102 -16.27 -18.60 18.47
C ASN A 102 -16.16 -19.02 16.99
N GLY A 103 -14.94 -19.28 16.49
CA GLY A 103 -14.70 -19.70 15.11
C GLY A 103 -14.88 -18.59 14.06
N LYS A 104 -15.12 -17.34 14.45
CA LYS A 104 -15.20 -16.20 13.51
C LYS A 104 -13.84 -15.85 12.89
N ILE A 105 -12.73 -16.18 13.56
CA ILE A 105 -11.38 -16.09 13.01
C ILE A 105 -10.67 -17.43 13.19
N VAL A 106 -10.21 -18.03 12.10
CA VAL A 106 -9.52 -19.32 12.08
C VAL A 106 -8.13 -19.14 11.51
N TYR A 107 -7.11 -19.58 12.25
CA TYR A 107 -5.75 -19.64 11.75
C TYR A 107 -5.61 -20.77 10.72
N LEU A 108 -5.21 -20.42 9.49
CA LEU A 108 -5.04 -21.36 8.38
C LEU A 108 -3.60 -21.87 8.23
N GLY A 109 -2.62 -21.09 8.70
CA GLY A 109 -1.21 -21.46 8.55
C GLY A 109 -0.33 -20.32 8.08
N GLN A 110 0.90 -20.66 7.70
CA GLN A 110 1.82 -19.76 7.01
C GLN A 110 1.91 -20.17 5.54
N SER A 111 1.94 -19.18 4.65
CA SER A 111 2.16 -19.37 3.21
C SER A 111 3.49 -20.08 2.94
N GLN A 112 3.55 -20.85 1.85
CA GLN A 112 4.80 -21.39 1.30
C GLN A 112 5.60 -20.35 0.55
N ASP A 113 4.93 -19.44 -0.16
CA ASP A 113 5.57 -18.28 -0.77
C ASP A 113 6.28 -17.46 0.31
N ARG A 114 7.38 -16.84 -0.08
CA ARG A 114 8.20 -16.02 0.82
C ARG A 114 8.16 -14.59 0.33
N TYR A 115 8.14 -13.67 1.27
CA TYR A 115 8.01 -12.26 0.97
C TYR A 115 9.16 -11.46 1.55
N LEU A 116 9.54 -10.40 0.87
CA LEU A 116 10.46 -9.38 1.38
C LEU A 116 9.71 -8.11 1.73
N ALA A 117 10.00 -7.55 2.90
CA ALA A 117 9.49 -6.27 3.32
C ALA A 117 10.15 -5.14 2.50
N GLN A 118 9.33 -4.28 1.90
CA GLN A 118 9.77 -3.02 1.29
C GLN A 118 10.06 -1.96 2.36
N GLN A 119 10.56 -0.79 1.95
CA GLN A 119 10.94 0.32 2.85
C GLN A 119 9.87 0.73 3.89
N SER A 120 8.59 0.46 3.61
CA SER A 120 7.47 0.71 4.53
C SER A 120 7.36 -0.29 5.70
N LEU A 121 8.19 -1.34 5.73
CA LEU A 121 8.13 -2.55 6.59
C LEU A 121 6.91 -3.45 6.37
N ARG A 122 5.76 -2.86 6.05
CA ARG A 122 4.46 -3.54 5.97
C ARG A 122 3.97 -3.84 4.56
N THR A 123 4.72 -3.44 3.54
CA THR A 123 4.44 -3.79 2.14
C THR A 123 5.36 -4.92 1.73
N MET A 124 4.76 -6.01 1.27
CA MET A 124 5.41 -7.29 1.05
C MET A 124 5.51 -7.57 -0.45
N THR A 125 6.72 -7.85 -0.92
CA THR A 125 6.98 -8.30 -2.30
C THR A 125 7.14 -9.81 -2.30
N ASN A 126 6.41 -10.51 -3.17
CA ASN A 126 6.59 -11.95 -3.32
C ASN A 126 7.97 -12.23 -3.94
N LEU A 127 8.77 -13.07 -3.29
CA LEU A 127 10.16 -13.35 -3.67
C LEU A 127 10.25 -14.29 -4.88
N GLN A 128 9.33 -15.24 -4.97
CA GLN A 128 9.27 -16.21 -6.06
C GLN A 128 8.59 -15.63 -7.30
N HIS A 129 7.61 -14.76 -7.10
CA HIS A 129 6.74 -14.18 -8.13
C HIS A 129 6.68 -12.66 -8.01
N PRO A 130 7.78 -11.93 -8.28
CA PRO A 130 7.83 -10.48 -8.09
C PRO A 130 6.83 -9.71 -8.96
N GLU A 131 6.35 -10.31 -10.05
CA GLU A 131 5.30 -9.78 -10.93
C GLU A 131 3.91 -9.73 -10.27
N LYS A 132 3.68 -10.54 -9.22
CA LYS A 132 2.41 -10.52 -8.48
C LYS A 132 2.25 -9.20 -7.71
N PRO A 133 1.00 -8.80 -7.43
CA PRO A 133 0.74 -7.61 -6.63
C PRO A 133 1.45 -7.62 -5.27
N TYR A 134 1.97 -6.46 -4.86
CA TYR A 134 2.48 -6.26 -3.51
C TYR A 134 1.34 -6.36 -2.50
N ILE A 135 1.63 -6.88 -1.31
CA ILE A 135 0.64 -6.99 -0.23
C ILE A 135 0.99 -5.98 0.87
N LYS A 136 0.16 -4.96 1.05
CA LYS A 136 0.29 -3.99 2.14
C LYS A 136 -0.58 -4.42 3.32
N LEU A 137 0.04 -4.61 4.48
CA LEU A 137 -0.59 -5.21 5.66
C LEU A 137 -0.69 -4.22 6.81
N SER A 138 -1.67 -4.41 7.70
CA SER A 138 -1.70 -3.76 9.00
C SER A 138 -0.50 -4.15 9.85
N MET A 139 0.04 -3.17 10.58
CA MET A 139 1.13 -3.39 11.52
C MET A 139 1.04 -2.40 12.68
N SER A 140 0.79 -2.89 13.89
CA SER A 140 0.60 -2.07 15.10
C SER A 140 1.93 -1.56 15.68
N LEU A 141 2.76 -0.92 14.85
CA LEU A 141 4.00 -0.25 15.25
C LEU A 141 3.93 1.25 14.95
N THR A 142 4.72 2.03 15.70
CA THR A 142 4.89 3.46 15.43
C THR A 142 6.25 3.70 14.79
N ASN A 143 6.26 4.26 13.58
CA ASN A 143 7.48 4.69 12.90
C ASN A 143 7.34 6.15 12.48
N THR A 144 8.38 6.96 12.67
CA THR A 144 8.36 8.41 12.39
C THR A 144 7.15 9.15 12.97
N SER A 145 6.76 8.81 14.20
CA SER A 145 5.61 9.38 14.94
C SER A 145 4.21 9.08 14.37
N SER A 146 4.10 8.20 13.38
CA SER A 146 2.81 7.76 12.83
C SER A 146 2.57 6.28 13.10
N SER A 147 1.35 5.95 13.51
CA SER A 147 0.88 4.57 13.60
C SER A 147 0.84 3.92 12.21
N ARG A 148 1.16 2.62 12.14
CA ARG A 148 1.15 1.83 10.90
C ARG A 148 -0.04 0.86 10.82
N VAL A 149 -1.13 1.18 11.52
CA VAL A 149 -2.44 0.57 11.29
C VAL A 149 -2.93 0.87 9.87
N LEU A 150 -3.83 0.02 9.37
CA LEU A 150 -4.47 0.20 8.07
C LEU A 150 -5.99 0.12 8.32
N ALA A 151 -6.61 1.29 8.43
CA ALA A 151 -8.01 1.40 8.83
C ALA A 151 -8.96 1.00 7.69
N LYS A 152 -10.13 0.43 8.04
CA LYS A 152 -11.15 -0.01 7.07
C LYS A 152 -11.40 1.01 5.98
N HIS A 153 -11.75 2.25 6.32
CA HIS A 153 -12.08 3.29 5.33
C HIS A 153 -10.92 3.52 4.34
N THR A 154 -9.66 3.54 4.80
CA THR A 154 -8.50 3.64 3.89
C THR A 154 -8.40 2.42 2.96
N VAL A 155 -8.57 1.21 3.48
CA VAL A 155 -8.56 -0.02 2.66
C VAL A 155 -9.67 0.00 1.62
N MET A 156 -10.88 0.42 1.99
CA MET A 156 -12.01 0.49 1.07
C MET A 156 -11.80 1.57 0.00
N ASN A 157 -11.16 2.68 0.36
CA ASN A 157 -10.92 3.80 -0.54
C ASN A 157 -9.79 3.55 -1.54
N GLY A 158 -8.83 2.66 -1.25
CA GLY A 158 -7.72 2.34 -2.16
C GLY A 158 -8.15 2.02 -3.59
N PRO A 159 -8.94 0.95 -3.82
CA PRO A 159 -9.40 0.60 -5.17
C PRO A 159 -10.18 1.72 -5.84
N ILE A 160 -11.08 2.38 -5.10
CA ILE A 160 -11.94 3.46 -5.61
C ILE A 160 -11.09 4.63 -6.13
N ILE A 161 -10.12 5.09 -5.32
CA ILE A 161 -9.26 6.22 -5.67
C ILE A 161 -8.38 5.85 -6.85
N THR A 162 -7.77 4.66 -6.85
CA THR A 162 -6.84 4.31 -7.93
C THR A 162 -7.53 4.04 -9.27
N ASP A 163 -8.77 3.53 -9.27
CA ASP A 163 -9.58 3.42 -10.48
C ASP A 163 -9.98 4.80 -11.02
N TRP A 164 -10.37 5.72 -10.12
CA TRP A 164 -10.67 7.10 -10.48
C TRP A 164 -9.46 7.81 -11.11
N LEU A 165 -8.30 7.76 -10.45
CA LEU A 165 -7.06 8.34 -10.99
C LEU A 165 -6.68 7.72 -12.34
N GLN A 166 -6.80 6.40 -12.46
CA GLN A 166 -6.51 5.70 -13.72
C GLN A 166 -7.45 6.13 -14.85
N ARG A 167 -8.72 6.42 -14.54
CA ARG A 167 -9.72 6.93 -15.49
C ARG A 167 -9.37 8.34 -15.97
N LEU A 168 -9.01 9.24 -15.07
CA LEU A 168 -8.56 10.61 -15.41
C LEU A 168 -7.33 10.58 -16.32
N ILE A 169 -6.32 9.77 -15.97
CA ILE A 169 -5.10 9.60 -16.78
C ILE A 169 -5.44 9.06 -18.17
N LYS A 170 -6.35 8.08 -18.28
CA LYS A 170 -6.75 7.50 -19.57
C LYS A 170 -7.51 8.49 -20.47
N GLN A 171 -8.24 9.45 -19.89
CA GLN A 171 -9.05 10.41 -20.64
C GLN A 171 -8.30 11.69 -21.01
N SER A 172 -7.22 12.01 -20.29
CA SER A 172 -6.39 13.20 -20.53
C SER A 172 -5.28 12.93 -21.55
N LYS A 173 -5.36 13.55 -22.73
CA LYS A 173 -4.30 13.50 -23.75
C LYS A 173 -2.97 14.00 -23.16
N THR A 174 -3.01 15.06 -22.36
CA THR A 174 -1.83 15.60 -21.68
C THR A 174 -1.23 14.57 -20.72
N ALA A 175 -2.04 13.88 -19.92
CA ALA A 175 -1.54 12.85 -19.02
C ALA A 175 -0.87 11.69 -19.77
N GLN A 176 -1.46 11.26 -20.88
CA GLN A 176 -0.88 10.22 -21.75
C GLN A 176 0.46 10.65 -22.35
N GLU A 177 0.59 11.91 -22.78
CA GLU A 177 1.86 12.46 -23.30
C GLU A 177 2.94 12.60 -22.22
N LEU A 178 2.55 12.83 -20.96
CA LEU A 178 3.46 12.84 -19.80
C LEU A 178 3.95 11.45 -19.40
N ASP A 179 3.29 10.39 -19.87
CA ASP A 179 3.69 8.99 -19.73
C ASP A 179 3.95 8.56 -18.26
N PHE A 180 3.11 8.98 -17.31
CA PHE A 180 3.18 8.50 -15.92
C PHE A 180 2.09 7.47 -15.63
N ALA A 181 2.26 6.68 -14.57
CA ALA A 181 1.24 5.72 -14.15
C ALA A 181 1.07 5.67 -12.62
N VAL A 182 -0.06 5.12 -12.21
CA VAL A 182 -0.42 4.83 -10.82
C VAL A 182 -0.33 3.32 -10.64
N LEU A 183 0.45 2.87 -9.65
CA LEU A 183 0.38 1.47 -9.20
C LEU A 183 -0.93 1.32 -8.42
N ARG A 184 -1.97 0.74 -9.05
CA ARG A 184 -3.31 0.71 -8.46
C ARG A 184 -3.38 -0.20 -7.25
N GLU A 185 -4.27 0.14 -6.34
CA GLU A 185 -4.53 -0.62 -5.11
C GLU A 185 -5.80 -1.43 -5.33
N VAL A 186 -5.68 -2.52 -6.09
CA VAL A 186 -6.79 -3.16 -6.81
C VAL A 186 -7.73 -4.03 -5.95
N TYR A 187 -7.30 -4.41 -4.76
CA TYR A 187 -8.11 -5.27 -3.89
C TYR A 187 -7.82 -4.98 -2.42
N GLY A 188 -8.86 -4.84 -1.60
CA GLY A 188 -8.78 -4.46 -0.20
C GLY A 188 -9.66 -5.33 0.69
N LEU A 189 -9.11 -5.80 1.80
CA LEU A 189 -9.81 -6.57 2.84
C LEU A 189 -9.51 -5.97 4.21
N SER A 190 -10.52 -5.81 5.04
CA SER A 190 -10.36 -5.33 6.42
C SER A 190 -11.36 -6.00 7.33
N VAL A 191 -10.98 -6.26 8.58
CA VAL A 191 -11.98 -6.51 9.63
C VAL A 191 -12.72 -5.20 9.93
N ASP A 192 -14.04 -5.27 9.95
CA ASP A 192 -14.90 -4.17 10.33
C ASP A 192 -15.07 -4.12 11.84
N PHE A 193 -14.24 -3.31 12.49
CA PHE A 193 -14.24 -3.17 13.94
C PHE A 193 -15.59 -2.74 14.52
N THR A 194 -16.47 -2.11 13.71
CA THR A 194 -17.81 -1.68 14.15
C THR A 194 -18.77 -2.84 14.36
N LYS A 195 -18.46 -4.01 13.79
CA LYS A 195 -19.23 -5.25 13.93
C LYS A 195 -18.77 -6.14 15.08
N LEU A 196 -17.74 -5.71 15.82
CA LEU A 196 -17.20 -6.42 16.97
C LEU A 196 -17.85 -5.97 18.29
N PRO A 197 -17.80 -6.79 19.33
CA PRO A 197 -18.19 -6.40 20.68
C PRO A 197 -17.48 -5.12 21.15
N LYS A 198 -18.23 -4.22 21.79
CA LYS A 198 -17.72 -2.93 22.29
C LYS A 198 -16.55 -3.07 23.28
N SER A 199 -16.40 -4.23 23.91
CA SER A 199 -15.32 -4.53 24.85
C SER A 199 -13.93 -4.41 24.23
N HIS A 200 -13.78 -4.76 22.95
CA HIS A 200 -12.49 -4.78 22.26
C HIS A 200 -12.51 -4.16 20.85
N ALA A 201 -13.67 -3.72 20.33
CA ALA A 201 -13.79 -3.07 19.02
C ALA A 201 -12.76 -1.96 18.77
N GLN A 202 -12.51 -1.08 19.75
CA GLN A 202 -11.55 0.01 19.58
C GLN A 202 -10.10 -0.49 19.45
N GLN A 203 -9.76 -1.60 20.10
CA GLN A 203 -8.42 -2.21 20.00
C GLN A 203 -8.22 -2.88 18.65
N ALA A 204 -9.30 -3.33 18.01
CA ALA A 204 -9.30 -3.91 16.66
C ALA A 204 -9.20 -2.87 15.53
N TYR A 205 -9.25 -1.57 15.85
CA TYR A 205 -9.23 -0.51 14.84
C TYR A 205 -7.97 -0.57 13.95
N GLY A 206 -8.17 -0.96 12.69
CA GLY A 206 -7.12 -1.03 11.67
C GLY A 206 -6.03 -2.07 11.94
N THR A 207 -6.27 -3.05 12.81
CA THR A 207 -5.28 -4.08 13.16
C THR A 207 -5.26 -5.27 12.20
N ILE A 208 -6.36 -5.52 11.48
CA ILE A 208 -6.43 -6.45 10.34
C ILE A 208 -6.94 -5.69 9.12
N GLY A 209 -6.00 -5.36 8.23
CA GLY A 209 -6.22 -4.71 6.95
C GLY A 209 -5.18 -5.18 5.95
N CYS A 210 -5.62 -5.39 4.71
CA CYS A 210 -4.81 -5.85 3.59
C CYS A 210 -5.19 -5.08 2.34
N LEU A 211 -4.19 -4.59 1.60
CA LEU A 211 -4.35 -3.99 0.28
C LEU A 211 -3.37 -4.65 -0.70
N TRP A 212 -3.87 -5.17 -1.80
CA TRP A 212 -3.05 -5.59 -2.93
C TRP A 212 -2.81 -4.42 -3.86
N ARG A 213 -1.55 -4.20 -4.22
CA ARG A 213 -1.12 -3.14 -5.14
C ARG A 213 -0.41 -3.74 -6.34
N GLU A 214 -0.72 -3.26 -7.54
CA GLU A 214 -0.04 -3.70 -8.76
C GLU A 214 1.49 -3.59 -8.65
N SER A 215 2.18 -4.58 -9.24
CA SER A 215 3.63 -4.64 -9.23
C SER A 215 4.24 -3.68 -10.23
N VAL A 216 5.40 -3.11 -9.91
CA VAL A 216 6.20 -2.31 -10.85
C VAL A 216 6.46 -3.04 -12.17
N HIS A 217 6.58 -4.37 -12.12
CA HIS A 217 6.88 -5.22 -13.26
C HIS A 217 5.79 -5.22 -14.34
N GLN A 218 4.54 -4.85 -13.99
CA GLN A 218 3.47 -4.70 -14.98
C GLN A 218 3.64 -3.47 -15.88
N TYR A 219 4.47 -2.52 -15.45
CA TYR A 219 4.64 -1.23 -16.13
C TYR A 219 5.98 -1.09 -16.83
N LEU A 220 6.99 -1.89 -16.46
CA LEU A 220 8.31 -1.82 -17.07
C LEU A 220 8.28 -2.31 -18.51
N ARG A 221 8.85 -1.51 -19.43
CA ARG A 221 9.05 -1.87 -20.84
C ARG A 221 10.44 -2.48 -21.02
N GLU A 222 10.67 -3.07 -22.19
CA GLU A 222 11.95 -3.72 -22.49
C GLU A 222 13.15 -2.77 -22.34
N GLY A 223 14.13 -3.21 -21.53
CA GLY A 223 15.35 -2.47 -21.23
C GLY A 223 15.19 -1.34 -20.21
N GLU A 224 14.01 -1.20 -19.60
CA GLU A 224 13.79 -0.30 -18.47
C GLU A 224 14.00 -1.01 -17.13
N ASP A 225 14.35 -0.21 -16.13
CA ASP A 225 14.48 -0.62 -14.74
C ASP A 225 13.93 0.50 -13.84
N ALA A 226 13.76 0.23 -12.55
CA ALA A 226 13.12 1.14 -11.60
C ALA A 226 13.88 1.27 -10.28
N ILE A 227 13.94 2.49 -9.76
CA ILE A 227 14.44 2.78 -8.42
C ILE A 227 13.43 3.63 -7.63
N PRO A 228 13.32 3.49 -6.31
CA PRO A 228 12.56 4.44 -5.52
C PRO A 228 13.24 5.82 -5.61
N LEU A 229 12.46 6.90 -5.69
CA LEU A 229 13.00 8.24 -5.96
C LEU A 229 13.97 8.70 -4.86
N ASN A 230 13.73 8.30 -3.60
CA ASN A 230 14.67 8.57 -2.50
C ASN A 230 16.07 7.94 -2.71
N GLY A 231 16.21 6.95 -3.59
CA GLY A 231 17.50 6.37 -3.99
C GLY A 231 18.39 7.35 -4.76
N VAL A 232 17.81 8.34 -5.45
CA VAL A 232 18.54 9.36 -6.21
C VAL A 232 19.50 10.17 -5.33
N SER A 233 19.13 10.43 -4.09
CA SER A 233 19.96 11.16 -3.11
C SER A 233 20.73 10.24 -2.17
N HIS A 234 20.73 8.92 -2.42
CA HIS A 234 21.42 7.97 -1.56
C HIS A 234 22.94 8.06 -1.71
N ILE A 235 23.63 8.15 -0.58
CA ILE A 235 25.09 8.06 -0.49
C ILE A 235 25.44 6.68 0.07
N GLN A 236 26.27 5.97 -0.67
CA GLN A 236 26.75 4.64 -0.32
C GLN A 236 27.76 4.69 0.83
N LYS A 237 28.10 3.52 1.39
CA LYS A 237 29.05 3.42 2.52
C LYS A 237 30.46 3.93 2.18
N ASP A 238 30.85 3.88 0.91
CA ASP A 238 32.13 4.38 0.42
C ASP A 238 32.12 5.90 0.15
N GLY A 239 31.01 6.58 0.42
CA GLY A 239 30.84 8.03 0.22
C GLY A 239 30.42 8.43 -1.20
N GLN A 240 30.23 7.47 -2.13
CA GLN A 240 29.80 7.77 -3.48
C GLN A 240 28.27 7.86 -3.58
N ALA A 241 27.76 8.75 -4.43
CA ALA A 241 26.34 8.79 -4.75
C ALA A 241 25.93 7.53 -5.51
N LEU A 242 24.76 6.94 -5.17
CA LEU A 242 24.22 5.76 -5.86
C LEU A 242 24.12 5.98 -7.38
N ILE A 243 23.71 7.19 -7.78
CA ILE A 243 23.55 7.58 -9.18
C ILE A 243 24.83 8.19 -9.80
N GLY A 244 25.96 8.13 -9.11
CA GLY A 244 27.24 8.68 -9.58
C GLY A 244 27.61 8.27 -11.01
N PRO A 245 27.50 6.97 -11.38
CA PRO A 245 27.73 6.52 -12.76
C PRO A 245 26.82 7.19 -13.80
N TRP A 246 25.55 7.44 -13.47
CA TRP A 246 24.61 8.09 -14.38
C TRP A 246 24.94 9.56 -14.58
N LEU A 247 25.34 10.25 -13.51
CA LEU A 247 25.77 11.65 -13.58
C LEU A 247 27.05 11.81 -14.40
N GLN A 248 27.99 10.86 -14.30
CA GLN A 248 29.20 10.85 -15.12
C GLN A 248 28.88 10.61 -16.60
N GLN A 249 27.95 9.71 -16.90
CA GLN A 249 27.57 9.37 -18.28
C GLN A 249 26.79 10.49 -18.97
N TYR A 250 25.80 11.08 -18.29
CA TYR A 250 24.84 12.00 -18.92
C TYR A 250 25.10 13.48 -18.61
N GLY A 251 26.00 13.78 -17.66
CA GLY A 251 26.25 15.12 -17.15
C GLY A 251 25.20 15.57 -16.14
N VAL A 252 25.66 16.20 -15.05
CA VAL A 252 24.83 16.59 -13.90
C VAL A 252 23.65 17.46 -14.30
N GLU A 253 23.88 18.51 -15.11
CA GLU A 253 22.82 19.44 -15.50
C GLU A 253 21.74 18.76 -16.35
N SER A 254 22.16 18.04 -17.40
CA SER A 254 21.24 17.37 -18.33
C SER A 254 20.37 16.33 -17.62
N TRP A 255 21.02 15.50 -16.79
CA TRP A 255 20.33 14.47 -16.01
C TRP A 255 19.36 15.09 -14.99
N THR A 256 19.76 16.14 -14.28
CA THR A 256 18.91 16.80 -13.28
C THR A 256 17.71 17.48 -13.94
N ARG A 257 17.90 18.18 -15.07
CA ARG A 257 16.79 18.78 -15.83
C ARG A 257 15.79 17.72 -16.30
N GLN A 258 16.28 16.59 -16.78
CA GLN A 258 15.42 15.48 -17.20
C GLN A 258 14.68 14.87 -16.00
N LEU A 259 15.35 14.64 -14.87
CA LEU A 259 14.71 14.15 -13.66
C LEU A 259 13.56 15.07 -13.23
N LEU A 260 13.82 16.38 -13.15
CA LEU A 260 12.82 17.36 -12.74
C LEU A 260 11.62 17.38 -13.70
N LYS A 261 11.87 17.30 -15.01
CA LYS A 261 10.80 17.22 -16.01
C LYS A 261 9.94 15.98 -15.80
N VAL A 262 10.56 14.81 -15.64
CA VAL A 262 9.87 13.52 -15.52
C VAL A 262 9.10 13.41 -14.20
N VAL A 263 9.64 13.93 -13.11
CA VAL A 263 9.04 13.82 -11.78
C VAL A 263 8.00 14.91 -11.53
N ILE A 264 8.34 16.17 -11.80
CA ILE A 264 7.53 17.32 -11.34
C ILE A 264 6.33 17.57 -12.26
N THR A 265 6.47 17.38 -13.58
CA THR A 265 5.40 17.72 -14.52
C THR A 265 4.12 16.89 -14.31
N PRO A 266 4.17 15.56 -14.08
CA PRO A 266 2.99 14.78 -13.71
C PRO A 266 2.29 15.25 -12.42
N LEU A 267 3.06 15.62 -11.40
CA LEU A 267 2.51 16.09 -10.12
C LEU A 267 1.82 17.45 -10.28
N ILE A 268 2.41 18.36 -11.05
CA ILE A 268 1.80 19.64 -11.41
C ILE A 268 0.53 19.42 -12.24
N HIS A 269 0.54 18.46 -13.16
CA HIS A 269 -0.65 18.13 -13.95
C HIS A 269 -1.79 17.67 -13.06
N LEU A 270 -1.56 16.70 -12.15
CA LEU A 270 -2.57 16.25 -11.20
C LEU A 270 -3.09 17.40 -10.33
N LEU A 271 -2.21 18.27 -9.83
CA LEU A 271 -2.61 19.38 -8.97
C LEU A 271 -3.42 20.45 -9.72
N PHE A 272 -2.91 20.95 -10.85
CA PHE A 272 -3.48 22.12 -11.52
C PHE A 272 -4.47 21.79 -12.62
N ALA A 273 -4.31 20.65 -13.31
CA ALA A 273 -5.23 20.25 -14.37
C ALA A 273 -6.39 19.41 -13.82
N GLU A 274 -6.17 18.60 -12.78
CA GLU A 274 -7.21 17.73 -12.21
C GLU A 274 -7.77 18.24 -10.86
N GLY A 275 -7.05 19.12 -10.16
CA GLY A 275 -7.44 19.61 -8.83
C GLY A 275 -7.10 18.63 -7.71
N ILE A 276 -6.14 17.74 -7.93
CA ILE A 276 -5.82 16.61 -7.04
C ILE A 276 -4.37 16.71 -6.58
N ALA A 277 -4.18 16.88 -5.28
CA ALA A 277 -2.87 16.77 -4.67
C ALA A 277 -2.53 15.32 -4.34
N THR A 278 -1.27 14.95 -4.49
CA THR A 278 -0.75 13.62 -4.16
C THR A 278 0.41 13.71 -3.18
N GLU A 279 0.51 12.76 -2.25
CA GLU A 279 1.60 12.71 -1.28
C GLU A 279 2.94 12.43 -2.00
N SER A 280 3.64 13.50 -2.36
CA SER A 280 4.76 13.48 -3.32
C SER A 280 6.12 13.19 -2.69
N HIS A 281 6.14 12.59 -1.50
CA HIS A 281 7.37 12.19 -0.84
C HIS A 281 8.14 11.16 -1.68
N GLY A 282 9.48 11.20 -1.66
CA GLY A 282 10.33 10.33 -2.48
C GLY A 282 10.16 8.81 -2.26
N GLN A 283 9.47 8.39 -1.20
CA GLN A 283 9.08 6.99 -0.98
C GLN A 283 7.86 6.55 -1.79
N ASN A 284 7.00 7.49 -2.24
CA ASN A 284 5.76 7.23 -2.98
C ASN A 284 5.94 7.36 -4.50
N ILE A 285 7.14 7.76 -4.94
CA ILE A 285 7.49 7.92 -6.34
C ILE A 285 8.57 6.89 -6.69
N ILE A 286 8.33 6.13 -7.75
CA ILE A 286 9.28 5.22 -8.36
C ILE A 286 9.74 5.84 -9.66
N LEU A 287 11.05 6.03 -9.81
CA LEU A 287 11.66 6.52 -11.03
C LEU A 287 11.95 5.33 -11.96
N VAL A 288 11.36 5.35 -13.14
CA VAL A 288 11.70 4.42 -14.22
C VAL A 288 12.81 5.02 -15.06
N HIS A 289 13.83 4.23 -15.37
CA HIS A 289 14.96 4.67 -16.17
C HIS A 289 15.36 3.62 -17.21
N LYS A 290 16.00 4.08 -18.28
CA LYS A 290 16.70 3.21 -19.23
C LYS A 290 18.19 3.47 -19.11
N GLN A 291 18.93 2.50 -18.59
CA GLN A 291 20.38 2.62 -18.33
C GLN A 291 20.75 3.88 -17.50
N GLY A 292 19.90 4.26 -16.55
CA GLY A 292 20.10 5.44 -15.69
C GLY A 292 19.56 6.76 -16.23
N TRP A 293 19.08 6.81 -17.48
CA TRP A 293 18.39 8.01 -18.00
C TRP A 293 16.91 8.04 -17.51
N PRO A 294 16.45 9.10 -16.83
CA PRO A 294 15.07 9.20 -16.32
C PRO A 294 14.06 9.21 -17.47
N THR A 295 13.07 8.30 -17.43
CA THR A 295 12.07 8.14 -18.51
C THR A 295 10.68 8.58 -18.08
N ARG A 296 10.16 8.02 -16.98
CA ARG A 296 8.87 8.34 -16.38
C ARG A 296 8.84 8.07 -14.88
N VAL A 297 7.73 8.39 -14.24
CA VAL A 297 7.44 8.02 -12.85
C VAL A 297 6.24 7.11 -12.72
N LEU A 298 6.29 6.24 -11.71
CA LEU A 298 5.15 5.49 -11.22
C LEU A 298 4.85 5.97 -9.81
N LEU A 299 3.59 6.30 -9.55
CA LEU A 299 3.11 6.83 -8.28
C LEU A 299 2.39 5.73 -7.49
N LYS A 300 2.46 5.75 -6.16
CA LYS A 300 1.83 4.75 -5.30
C LYS A 300 1.40 5.32 -3.95
N ASP A 301 0.71 4.49 -3.15
CA ASP A 301 0.21 4.81 -1.80
C ASP A 301 -0.94 5.84 -1.79
N PHE A 302 -2.02 5.57 -2.53
CA PHE A 302 -3.12 6.53 -2.76
C PHE A 302 -4.31 6.41 -1.80
N HIS A 303 -4.58 5.26 -1.19
CA HIS A 303 -5.64 5.02 -0.18
C HIS A 303 -5.74 6.08 0.94
N ASP A 304 -4.65 6.77 1.24
CA ASP A 304 -4.59 7.90 2.19
C ASP A 304 -3.66 9.04 1.68
N GLY A 305 -3.20 8.92 0.44
CA GLY A 305 -2.14 9.76 -0.15
C GLY A 305 -2.66 10.75 -1.20
N VAL A 306 -3.95 11.08 -1.17
CA VAL A 306 -4.56 12.10 -2.03
C VAL A 306 -5.25 13.17 -1.20
N ARG A 307 -5.27 14.41 -1.69
CA ARG A 307 -6.10 15.49 -1.13
C ARG A 307 -6.77 16.29 -2.23
N TYR A 308 -8.06 16.58 -2.07
CA TYR A 308 -8.79 17.44 -3.00
C TYR A 308 -10.01 18.09 -2.35
N SER A 309 -10.47 19.18 -2.95
CA SER A 309 -11.77 19.81 -2.65
C SER A 309 -12.74 19.41 -3.77
N PRO A 310 -13.88 18.76 -3.47
CA PRO A 310 -14.85 18.38 -4.50
C PRO A 310 -15.31 19.55 -5.38
N ALA A 311 -15.40 20.76 -4.81
CA ALA A 311 -15.81 21.97 -5.53
C ALA A 311 -14.74 22.51 -6.52
N HIS A 312 -13.50 22.03 -6.44
CA HIS A 312 -12.36 22.52 -7.21
C HIS A 312 -11.73 21.44 -8.10
N LEU A 313 -12.37 20.28 -8.23
CA LEU A 313 -11.99 19.29 -9.23
C LEU A 313 -12.29 19.82 -10.63
N ALA A 314 -11.42 19.49 -11.60
CA ALA A 314 -11.70 19.81 -13.00
C ALA A 314 -12.87 18.99 -13.57
N HIS A 315 -13.07 17.78 -13.03
CA HIS A 315 -14.09 16.82 -13.41
C HIS A 315 -14.94 16.40 -12.19
N PRO A 316 -15.75 17.31 -11.62
CA PRO A 316 -16.55 17.00 -10.44
C PRO A 316 -17.57 15.88 -10.68
N GLU A 317 -18.00 15.67 -11.92
CA GLU A 317 -18.88 14.57 -12.33
C GLU A 317 -18.23 13.19 -12.26
N LEU A 318 -16.89 13.13 -12.22
CA LEU A 318 -16.12 11.90 -12.10
C LEU A 318 -15.65 11.65 -10.67
N ALA A 319 -15.95 12.54 -9.73
CA ALA A 319 -15.52 12.43 -8.34
C ALA A 319 -16.03 11.12 -7.70
N PRO A 320 -15.17 10.36 -7.01
CA PRO A 320 -15.59 9.10 -6.40
C PRO A 320 -16.40 9.32 -5.12
N GLU A 321 -17.29 8.37 -4.84
CA GLU A 321 -17.91 8.23 -3.52
C GLU A 321 -16.98 7.40 -2.62
N LEU A 322 -16.50 8.01 -1.54
CA LEU A 322 -15.53 7.39 -0.61
C LEU A 322 -16.22 6.88 0.65
N ASP A 323 -15.67 5.80 1.23
CA ASP A 323 -15.96 5.36 2.59
C ASP A 323 -15.54 6.47 3.58
N GLN A 324 -16.45 6.78 4.51
CA GLN A 324 -16.33 7.95 5.36
C GLN A 324 -15.23 7.80 6.41
N LEU A 325 -14.53 8.92 6.68
CA LEU A 325 -13.54 9.00 7.76
C LEU A 325 -14.23 8.81 9.12
N PRO A 326 -13.92 7.73 9.87
CA PRO A 326 -14.54 7.52 11.16
C PRO A 326 -13.97 8.52 12.20
N PRO A 327 -14.79 9.00 13.15
CA PRO A 327 -14.36 9.96 14.18
C PRO A 327 -13.14 9.50 14.99
N GLU A 328 -12.99 8.20 15.19
CA GLU A 328 -11.86 7.55 15.88
C GLU A 328 -10.53 7.79 15.15
N HIS A 329 -10.56 7.81 13.81
CA HIS A 329 -9.39 8.10 12.99
C HIS A 329 -8.93 9.54 13.19
N ALA A 330 -9.86 10.49 13.10
CA ALA A 330 -9.56 11.92 13.22
C ALA A 330 -8.94 12.27 14.58
N LYS A 331 -9.29 11.53 15.65
CA LYS A 331 -8.67 11.69 16.98
C LYS A 331 -7.23 11.18 17.03
N THR A 332 -6.92 10.14 16.28
CA THR A 332 -5.62 9.44 16.33
C THR A 332 -4.64 10.00 15.29
N ASN A 333 -5.15 10.44 14.15
CA ASN A 333 -4.38 10.98 13.02
C ASN A 333 -5.16 12.13 12.35
N SER A 334 -5.22 13.28 13.02
CA SER A 334 -6.00 14.44 12.59
C SER A 334 -5.56 15.04 11.24
N MET A 335 -4.37 14.67 10.75
CA MET A 335 -3.82 15.15 9.47
C MET A 335 -4.03 14.14 8.32
N SER A 336 -4.64 12.99 8.59
CA SER A 336 -4.96 11.95 7.61
C SER A 336 -6.43 12.07 7.24
N PHE A 337 -6.65 12.77 6.13
CA PHE A 337 -7.94 13.00 5.49
C PHE A 337 -7.70 13.28 4.01
N ILE A 338 -8.71 12.95 3.20
CA ILE A 338 -8.69 13.13 1.74
C ILE A 338 -9.40 14.41 1.32
N LEU A 339 -10.56 14.68 1.92
CA LEU A 339 -11.42 15.81 1.54
C LEU A 339 -11.12 17.03 2.41
N THR A 340 -10.89 18.19 1.79
CA THR A 340 -10.72 19.47 2.48
C THR A 340 -11.01 20.63 1.53
N ASP A 341 -11.46 21.76 2.08
CA ASP A 341 -11.61 23.02 1.34
C ASP A 341 -10.42 23.98 1.56
N ASP A 342 -9.41 23.58 2.34
CA ASP A 342 -8.16 24.32 2.45
C ASP A 342 -7.28 24.12 1.20
N LEU A 343 -7.45 25.01 0.23
CA LEU A 343 -6.70 24.98 -1.03
C LEU A 343 -5.19 25.15 -0.84
N ASN A 344 -4.74 25.89 0.19
CA ASN A 344 -3.32 25.99 0.48
C ASN A 344 -2.79 24.65 1.02
N GLY A 345 -3.54 24.01 1.92
CA GLY A 345 -3.23 22.67 2.41
C GLY A 345 -3.19 21.61 1.31
N ILE A 346 -4.05 21.71 0.29
CA ILE A 346 -4.01 20.85 -0.91
C ILE A 346 -2.72 21.10 -1.70
N ARG A 347 -2.42 22.35 -2.05
CA ARG A 347 -1.19 22.70 -2.77
C ARG A 347 0.06 22.21 -2.02
N ASP A 348 0.13 22.50 -0.73
CA ASP A 348 1.31 22.22 0.09
C ASP A 348 1.52 20.70 0.25
N PHE A 349 0.45 19.90 0.23
CA PHE A 349 0.56 18.44 0.26
C PHE A 349 1.31 17.84 -0.93
N SER A 350 1.22 18.46 -2.12
CA SER A 350 1.97 18.01 -3.31
C SER A 350 3.42 18.48 -3.35
N CYS A 351 3.76 19.48 -2.53
CA CYS A 351 5.06 20.16 -2.57
C CYS A 351 5.93 19.85 -1.33
N ALA A 352 5.50 18.94 -0.45
CA ALA A 352 6.08 18.70 0.88
C ALA A 352 7.19 17.63 0.94
#